data_AF-A0A522SC74-F1
#
_entry.id   AF-A0A522SC74-F1
#
_cell.length_a   1.000
_cell.length_b   1.000
_cell.length_c   1.000
_cell.angle_alpha   90.00
_cell.angle_beta   90.00
_cell.angle_gamma   90.00
#
_symmetry.space_group_name_H-M   'P 1'
#
loop_
_entity.id
_entity.type
_entity.pdbx_description
1 polymer ?
#
loop_
_entity_poly.entity_id
_entity_poly.type
_entity_poly.pdbx_seq_one_letter_code
_entity_poly.pdbx_strand_id
1 'polypeptide(L)'
;MKKLSLLLILALGGLSACQREVVQPATPPQAYAAVYNVAPSDWSTNDNGISYSTTFSVPELSNAIFDHGAVIVYLSFDNNIYEALPEVFSGISYGAIHSPGSVTVDYHAVDGSAVSAPGGVIYAKIVLINAQQLSLHPGVNLRDYNTVKSTFGIK
;
A
#
# COMPACT_ATOMS: atom_id res chain seq x y z
N MET A 1 34.61 -65.18 13.82
CA MET A 1 34.35 -63.83 14.40
C MET A 1 34.97 -62.78 13.50
N LYS A 2 34.32 -61.60 13.33
CA LYS A 2 34.84 -60.36 12.70
C LYS A 2 34.57 -60.01 11.22
N LYS A 3 33.70 -60.68 10.46
CA LYS A 3 33.39 -60.20 9.08
C LYS A 3 31.91 -59.99 8.71
N LEU A 4 30.97 -60.22 9.63
CA LEU A 4 29.55 -60.09 9.32
C LEU A 4 28.84 -58.93 10.04
N SER A 5 29.54 -58.18 10.90
CA SER A 5 28.94 -57.11 11.71
C SER A 5 29.12 -55.70 11.14
N LEU A 6 29.76 -55.55 9.97
CA LEU A 6 30.12 -54.22 9.42
C LEU A 6 29.23 -53.76 8.24
N LEU A 7 28.20 -54.53 7.89
CA LEU A 7 27.32 -54.24 6.74
C LEU A 7 25.95 -53.69 7.13
N LEU A 8 25.63 -53.60 8.43
CA LEU A 8 24.33 -53.12 8.90
C LEU A 8 24.31 -51.65 9.36
N ILE A 9 25.48 -51.02 9.50
CA ILE A 9 25.60 -49.65 10.02
C ILE A 9 25.51 -48.60 8.89
N LEU A 10 25.71 -49.01 7.63
CA LEU A 10 25.67 -48.11 6.48
C LEU A 10 24.28 -47.99 5.83
N ALA A 11 23.27 -48.73 6.32
CA ALA A 11 21.91 -48.73 5.75
C ALA A 11 20.96 -47.71 6.42
N LEU A 12 21.42 -46.96 7.43
CA LEU A 12 20.57 -46.05 8.23
C LEU A 12 20.91 -44.55 8.04
N GLY A 13 21.89 -44.21 7.19
CA GLY A 13 22.38 -42.84 7.01
C GLY A 13 21.69 -42.04 5.90
N GLY A 14 20.56 -42.51 5.37
CA GLY A 14 19.86 -41.90 4.24
C GLY A 14 18.61 -41.11 4.63
N LEU A 15 18.59 -40.45 5.79
CA LEU A 15 17.59 -39.41 6.04
C LEU A 15 18.03 -38.20 5.23
N SER A 16 17.54 -38.09 3.99
CA SER A 16 17.58 -36.82 3.29
C SER A 16 16.82 -35.84 4.17
N ALA A 17 17.57 -34.96 4.84
CA ALA A 17 17.01 -33.73 5.34
C ALA A 17 16.57 -32.95 4.11
N CYS A 18 15.37 -33.26 3.62
CA CYS A 18 14.53 -32.29 2.96
C CYS A 18 14.28 -31.20 4.01
N GLN A 19 15.26 -30.34 4.23
CA GLN A 19 14.95 -28.98 4.58
C GLN A 19 14.15 -28.48 3.39
N ARG A 20 12.83 -28.60 3.52
CA ARG A 20 11.91 -27.81 2.73
C ARG A 20 12.35 -26.40 3.04
N GLU A 21 13.07 -25.81 2.11
CA GLU A 21 13.36 -24.39 2.12
C GLU A 21 11.98 -23.76 2.13
N VAL A 22 11.51 -23.41 3.33
CA VAL A 22 10.35 -22.58 3.48
C VAL A 22 10.87 -21.25 2.96
N VAL A 23 10.74 -21.07 1.64
CA VAL A 23 10.77 -19.75 1.03
C VAL A 23 9.66 -19.03 1.77
N GLN A 24 10.04 -18.35 2.84
CA GLN A 24 9.12 -17.54 3.61
C GLN A 24 8.61 -16.56 2.55
N PRO A 25 7.34 -16.66 2.12
CA PRO A 25 6.83 -15.72 1.14
C PRO A 25 7.12 -14.36 1.74
N ALA A 26 7.89 -13.53 1.02
CA ALA A 26 8.32 -12.24 1.51
C ALA A 26 7.09 -11.59 2.14
N THR A 27 7.15 -11.30 3.44
CA THR A 27 6.01 -10.75 4.17
C THR A 27 5.52 -9.57 3.34
N PRO A 28 4.28 -9.60 2.80
CA PRO A 28 3.80 -8.52 1.96
C PRO A 28 4.01 -7.22 2.73
N PRO A 29 4.60 -6.18 2.14
CA PRO A 29 4.83 -4.94 2.86
C PRO A 29 3.50 -4.48 3.48
N GLN A 30 3.50 -4.35 4.81
CA GLN A 30 2.32 -3.93 5.59
C GLN A 30 1.77 -2.59 5.09
N ALA A 31 2.69 -1.73 4.59
CA ALA A 31 2.37 -0.51 3.89
C ALA A 31 3.25 -0.36 2.64
N TYR A 32 2.65 0.11 1.55
CA TYR A 32 3.31 0.55 0.33
C TYR A 32 3.08 2.06 0.17
N ALA A 33 4.07 2.78 -0.35
CA ALA A 33 3.92 4.20 -0.65
C ALA A 33 4.63 4.54 -1.95
N ALA A 34 3.97 5.33 -2.79
CA ALA A 34 4.52 5.89 -4.03
C ALA A 34 4.21 7.38 -4.13
N VAL A 35 5.11 8.13 -4.77
CA VAL A 35 4.93 9.56 -5.07
C VAL A 35 4.83 9.72 -6.57
N TYR A 36 3.78 10.42 -7.01
CA TYR A 36 3.47 10.71 -8.41
C TYR A 36 3.60 12.21 -8.63
N ASN A 37 4.23 12.59 -9.75
CA ASN A 37 4.25 13.98 -10.20
C ASN A 37 3.04 14.22 -11.09
N VAL A 38 2.31 15.30 -10.83
CA VAL A 38 1.13 15.72 -11.58
C VAL A 38 1.44 17.05 -12.24
N ALA A 39 1.65 17.05 -13.55
CA ALA A 39 1.81 18.27 -14.31
C ALA A 39 0.46 19.00 -14.48
N PRO A 40 0.45 20.32 -14.73
CA PRO A 40 -0.76 21.06 -15.03
C PRO A 40 -1.63 20.44 -16.14
N SER A 41 -0.99 19.81 -17.13
CA SER A 41 -1.66 19.14 -18.26
C SER A 41 -2.33 17.81 -17.91
N ASP A 42 -2.01 17.22 -16.76
CA ASP A 42 -2.55 15.92 -16.34
C ASP A 42 -3.92 16.06 -15.67
N TRP A 43 -4.33 17.30 -15.39
CA TRP A 43 -5.65 17.64 -14.87
C TRP A 43 -6.65 17.77 -16.01
N SER A 44 -7.78 17.09 -15.86
CA SER A 44 -8.87 17.08 -16.83
C SER A 44 -10.16 17.57 -16.20
N THR A 45 -10.99 18.22 -17.01
CA THR A 45 -12.34 18.67 -16.65
C THR A 45 -13.31 18.27 -17.76
N ASN A 46 -14.54 17.94 -17.39
CA ASN A 46 -15.64 17.65 -18.32
C ASN A 46 -16.89 18.50 -18.04
N ASP A 47 -16.78 19.47 -17.13
CA ASP A 47 -17.89 20.28 -16.60
C ASP A 47 -17.62 21.78 -16.77
N ASN A 48 -16.83 22.14 -17.79
CA ASN A 48 -16.40 23.51 -18.08
C ASN A 48 -15.59 24.15 -16.94
N GLY A 49 -14.79 23.36 -16.22
CA GLY A 49 -13.88 23.84 -15.18
C GLY A 49 -14.54 24.02 -13.82
N ILE A 50 -15.73 23.46 -13.59
CA ILE A 50 -16.34 23.43 -12.25
C ILE A 50 -15.52 22.51 -11.34
N SER A 51 -15.01 21.40 -11.89
CA SER A 51 -14.08 20.50 -11.21
C SER A 51 -12.96 20.07 -12.13
N TYR A 52 -11.84 19.71 -11.53
CA TYR A 52 -10.73 19.05 -12.21
C TYR A 52 -10.36 17.77 -11.49
N SER A 53 -9.92 16.78 -12.25
CA SER A 53 -9.43 15.52 -11.70
C SER A 53 -8.24 14.97 -12.47
N THR A 54 -7.45 14.16 -11.79
CA THR A 54 -6.38 13.35 -12.37
C THR A 54 -6.43 11.94 -11.80
N THR A 55 -6.06 10.94 -12.59
CA THR A 55 -6.14 9.52 -12.20
C THR A 55 -4.79 8.84 -12.31
N PHE A 56 -4.40 8.17 -11.23
CA PHE A 56 -3.17 7.41 -11.09
C PHE A 56 -3.44 5.93 -11.30
N SER A 57 -2.59 5.27 -12.11
CA SER A 57 -2.54 3.81 -12.13
C SER A 57 -1.76 3.33 -10.91
N VAL A 58 -2.44 2.57 -10.05
CA VAL A 58 -1.91 2.03 -8.80
C VAL A 58 -2.18 0.52 -8.77
N PRO A 59 -1.49 -0.29 -9.59
CA PRO A 59 -1.77 -1.72 -9.71
C PRO A 59 -1.60 -2.49 -8.40
N GLU A 60 -0.85 -1.95 -7.44
CA GLU A 60 -0.68 -2.50 -6.09
C GLU A 60 -1.94 -2.39 -5.22
N LEU A 61 -2.89 -1.50 -5.58
CA LEU A 61 -4.20 -1.39 -4.93
C LEU A 61 -5.08 -2.59 -5.33
N SER A 62 -4.81 -3.72 -4.69
CA SER A 62 -5.58 -4.95 -4.85
C SER A 62 -6.96 -4.87 -4.21
N ASN A 63 -7.86 -5.79 -4.59
CA ASN A 63 -9.17 -5.93 -3.92
C ASN A 63 -9.04 -6.15 -2.40
N ALA A 64 -8.01 -6.88 -1.94
CA ALA A 64 -7.81 -7.09 -0.51
C ALA A 64 -7.51 -5.79 0.25
N ILE A 65 -6.77 -4.85 -0.37
CA ILE A 65 -6.51 -3.53 0.22
C ILE A 65 -7.76 -2.66 0.12
N PHE A 66 -8.50 -2.72 -0.99
CA PHE A 66 -9.74 -1.99 -1.17
C PHE A 66 -10.82 -2.40 -0.14
N ASP A 67 -11.01 -3.70 0.08
CA ASP A 67 -12.08 -4.23 0.94
C ASP A 67 -11.77 -4.14 2.44
N HIS A 68 -10.49 -4.22 2.80
CA HIS A 68 -10.08 -4.40 4.20
C HIS A 68 -8.96 -3.46 4.65
N GLY A 69 -8.23 -2.86 3.73
CA GLY A 69 -7.07 -2.03 3.99
C GLY A 69 -7.42 -0.55 4.11
N ALA A 70 -6.41 0.28 3.83
CA ALA A 70 -6.58 1.73 3.71
C ALA A 70 -5.82 2.26 2.50
N VAL A 71 -6.40 3.28 1.87
CA VAL A 71 -5.76 4.11 0.85
C VAL A 71 -5.72 5.53 1.38
N ILE A 72 -4.53 6.08 1.58
CA ILE A 72 -4.33 7.43 2.12
C ILE A 72 -3.59 8.24 1.07
N VAL A 73 -4.16 9.37 0.69
CA VAL A 73 -3.59 10.26 -0.31
C VAL A 73 -3.15 11.56 0.34
N TYR A 74 -1.96 12.01 -0.01
CA TYR A 74 -1.44 13.31 0.38
C TYR A 74 -1.07 14.10 -0.87
N LEU A 75 -1.27 15.41 -0.82
CA LEU A 75 -0.77 16.34 -1.82
C LEU A 75 0.34 17.22 -1.26
N SER A 76 1.28 17.59 -2.11
CA SER A 76 2.26 18.64 -1.85
C SER A 76 2.36 19.55 -3.06
N PHE A 77 2.30 20.86 -2.82
CA PHE A 77 2.42 21.88 -3.86
C PHE A 77 3.88 22.38 -4.01
N ASP A 78 4.79 21.91 -3.15
CA ASP A 78 6.20 22.34 -3.09
C ASP A 78 7.22 21.20 -2.99
N ASN A 79 6.76 19.94 -3.04
CA ASN A 79 7.54 18.71 -2.80
C ASN A 79 8.21 18.61 -1.42
N ASN A 80 7.75 19.38 -0.44
CA ASN A 80 8.36 19.42 0.88
C ASN A 80 7.32 19.08 1.96
N ILE A 81 6.20 19.78 1.96
CA ILE A 81 5.13 19.59 2.94
C ILE A 81 3.97 18.85 2.27
N TYR A 82 3.53 17.77 2.91
CA TYR A 82 2.43 16.94 2.45
C TYR A 82 1.22 17.09 3.37
N GLU A 83 0.07 17.38 2.80
CA GLU A 83 -1.21 17.52 3.48
C GLU A 83 -2.12 16.36 3.09
N ALA A 84 -2.81 15.78 4.08
CA ALA A 84 -3.64 14.60 3.87
C ALA A 84 -5.01 15.00 3.31
N LEU A 85 -5.53 14.22 2.37
CA LEU A 85 -6.89 14.39 1.84
C LEU A 85 -7.92 13.59 2.65
N PRO A 86 -9.18 14.05 2.73
CA PRO A 86 -9.71 15.27 2.13
C PRO A 86 -9.34 16.55 2.90
N GLU A 87 -9.34 17.68 2.20
CA GLU A 87 -9.02 18.99 2.76
C GLU A 87 -9.83 20.10 2.08
N VAL A 88 -10.11 21.19 2.81
CA VAL A 88 -10.53 22.46 2.23
C VAL A 88 -9.48 23.53 2.57
N PHE A 89 -8.87 24.11 1.54
CA PHE A 89 -7.91 25.20 1.70
C PHE A 89 -8.24 26.35 0.75
N SER A 90 -8.28 27.57 1.28
CA SER A 90 -8.54 28.79 0.50
C SER A 90 -9.79 28.73 -0.41
N GLY A 91 -10.84 28.06 0.05
CA GLY A 91 -12.11 27.92 -0.71
C GLY A 91 -12.10 26.83 -1.78
N ILE A 92 -11.04 26.02 -1.87
CA ILE A 92 -10.98 24.84 -2.75
C ILE A 92 -11.08 23.58 -1.89
N SER A 93 -11.98 22.68 -2.29
CA SER A 93 -12.13 21.34 -1.71
C SER A 93 -11.34 20.34 -2.53
N TYR A 94 -10.54 19.51 -1.86
CA TYR A 94 -9.73 18.45 -2.47
C TYR A 94 -10.21 17.07 -1.98
N GLY A 95 -10.42 16.16 -2.92
CA GLY A 95 -10.90 14.82 -2.68
C GLY A 95 -9.95 13.75 -3.23
N ALA A 96 -10.08 12.55 -2.69
CA ALA A 96 -9.48 11.35 -3.26
C ALA A 96 -10.50 10.21 -3.24
N ILE A 97 -10.75 9.62 -4.40
CA ILE A 97 -11.57 8.43 -4.58
C ILE A 97 -10.71 7.34 -5.18
N HIS A 98 -11.03 6.08 -4.89
CA HIS A 98 -10.19 4.97 -5.31
C HIS A 98 -11.02 3.73 -5.61
N SER A 99 -10.47 2.90 -6.48
CA SER A 99 -10.99 1.60 -6.89
C SER A 99 -9.81 0.67 -7.13
N PRO A 100 -10.01 -0.67 -7.20
CA PRO A 100 -8.92 -1.58 -7.48
C PRO A 100 -8.09 -1.15 -8.71
N GLY A 101 -6.78 -0.98 -8.50
CA GLY A 101 -5.84 -0.54 -9.55
C GLY A 101 -5.77 0.97 -9.82
N SER A 102 -6.60 1.80 -9.16
CA SER A 102 -6.74 3.21 -9.53
C SER A 102 -7.03 4.13 -8.33
N VAL A 103 -6.43 5.31 -8.34
CA VAL A 103 -6.75 6.40 -7.41
C VAL A 103 -6.98 7.65 -8.23
N THR A 104 -8.05 8.38 -7.96
CA THR A 104 -8.36 9.66 -8.59
C THR A 104 -8.34 10.74 -7.52
N VAL A 105 -7.66 11.84 -7.81
CA VAL A 105 -7.73 13.06 -7.01
C VAL A 105 -8.56 14.06 -7.79
N ASP A 106 -9.49 14.72 -7.11
CA ASP A 106 -10.36 15.74 -7.66
C ASP A 106 -10.34 17.00 -6.78
N TYR A 107 -10.68 18.14 -7.39
CA TYR A 107 -10.94 19.36 -6.64
C TYR A 107 -11.96 20.27 -7.33
N HIS A 108 -12.60 21.13 -6.54
CA HIS A 108 -13.57 22.12 -6.98
C HIS A 108 -13.66 23.27 -5.96
N ALA A 109 -14.19 24.42 -6.39
CA ALA A 109 -14.48 25.51 -5.46
C ALA A 109 -15.69 25.17 -4.57
N VAL A 110 -15.61 25.48 -3.27
CA VAL A 110 -16.68 25.17 -2.31
C VAL A 110 -17.98 25.93 -2.57
N ASP A 111 -17.91 27.05 -3.30
CA ASP A 111 -19.07 27.87 -3.70
C ASP A 111 -19.67 27.45 -5.05
N GLY A 112 -19.10 26.43 -5.71
CA GLY A 112 -19.52 25.94 -7.02
C GLY A 112 -19.11 26.82 -8.19
N SER A 113 -18.23 27.81 -7.99
CA SER A 113 -17.64 28.58 -9.08
C SER A 113 -16.64 27.76 -9.90
N ALA A 114 -16.37 28.20 -11.13
CA ALA A 114 -15.34 27.59 -11.95
C ALA A 114 -13.94 27.87 -11.39
N VAL A 115 -13.07 26.88 -11.49
CA VAL A 115 -11.66 26.92 -11.08
C VAL A 115 -10.75 26.73 -12.30
N SER A 116 -9.48 27.06 -12.15
CA SER A 116 -8.46 26.74 -13.15
C SER A 116 -7.68 25.50 -12.73
N ALA A 117 -7.14 24.75 -13.70
CA ALA A 117 -6.09 23.76 -13.47
C ALA A 117 -4.95 24.36 -12.60
N PRO A 118 -4.28 23.57 -11.76
CA PRO A 118 -3.17 24.09 -10.97
C PRO A 118 -2.02 24.53 -11.88
N GLY A 119 -1.40 25.68 -11.57
CA GLY A 119 -0.37 26.28 -12.42
C GLY A 119 1.02 25.64 -12.32
N GLY A 120 1.23 24.75 -11.35
CA GLY A 120 2.52 24.11 -11.07
C GLY A 120 2.40 22.59 -10.95
N VAL A 121 3.55 21.93 -10.87
CA VAL A 121 3.61 20.49 -10.59
C VAL A 121 3.18 20.25 -9.15
N ILE A 122 2.25 19.32 -8.97
CA ILE A 122 1.80 18.82 -7.66
C ILE A 122 2.37 17.42 -7.45
N TYR A 123 2.64 17.06 -6.20
CA TYR A 123 3.15 15.74 -5.83
C TYR A 123 2.07 15.00 -5.04
N ALA A 124 1.57 13.91 -5.60
CA ALA A 124 0.59 13.04 -4.94
C ALA A 124 1.31 11.84 -4.33
N LYS A 125 1.26 11.71 -3.01
CA LYS A 125 1.76 10.54 -2.29
C LYS A 125 0.58 9.63 -1.96
N ILE A 126 0.61 8.42 -2.49
CA ILE A 126 -0.41 7.40 -2.26
C ILE A 126 0.18 6.33 -1.35
N VAL A 127 -0.46 6.11 -0.20
CA VAL A 127 -0.09 5.09 0.77
C VAL A 127 -1.17 4.02 0.79
N LEU A 128 -0.77 2.77 0.62
CA LEU A 128 -1.62 1.59 0.71
C LEU A 128 -1.26 0.83 1.97
N ILE A 129 -2.24 0.49 2.80
CA ILE A 129 -2.06 -0.32 4.00
C ILE A 129 -2.83 -1.62 3.84
N ASN A 130 -2.15 -2.76 3.99
CA ASN A 130 -2.78 -4.06 3.97
C ASN A 130 -3.15 -4.52 5.38
N ALA A 131 -4.43 -4.43 5.75
CA ALA A 131 -4.90 -4.86 7.07
C ALA A 131 -5.28 -6.35 7.15
N GLN A 132 -5.20 -7.11 6.04
CA GLN A 132 -5.56 -8.54 6.03
C GLN A 132 -4.68 -9.36 6.98
N GLN A 133 -3.44 -8.94 7.20
CA GLN A 133 -2.55 -9.61 8.15
C GLN A 133 -3.16 -9.68 9.55
N LEU A 134 -3.82 -8.61 10.02
CA LEU A 134 -4.45 -8.60 11.35
C LEU A 134 -5.68 -9.53 11.41
N SER A 135 -6.48 -9.58 10.33
CA SER A 135 -7.66 -10.46 10.29
C SER A 135 -7.30 -11.95 10.26
N LEU A 136 -6.10 -12.30 9.79
CA LEU A 136 -5.56 -13.66 9.88
C LEU A 136 -5.15 -14.06 11.31
N HIS A 137 -5.04 -13.11 12.24
CA HIS A 137 -4.59 -13.35 13.62
C HIS A 137 -5.53 -12.71 14.68
N PRO A 138 -6.82 -13.12 14.74
CA PRO A 138 -7.84 -12.49 15.59
C PRO A 138 -7.57 -12.62 17.10
N GLY A 139 -6.74 -13.58 17.50
CA GLY A 139 -6.36 -13.80 18.91
C GLY A 139 -5.06 -13.11 19.33
N VAL A 140 -4.43 -12.32 18.45
CA VAL A 140 -3.14 -11.70 18.77
C VAL A 140 -3.35 -10.61 19.84
N ASN A 141 -2.55 -10.67 20.92
CA ASN A 141 -2.55 -9.60 21.90
C ASN A 141 -1.76 -8.40 21.36
N LEU A 142 -2.48 -7.41 20.82
CA LEU A 142 -1.88 -6.20 20.24
C LEU A 142 -1.14 -5.32 21.27
N ARG A 143 -1.29 -5.57 22.57
CA ARG A 143 -0.56 -4.86 23.62
C ARG A 143 0.78 -5.50 23.96
N ASP A 144 1.02 -6.72 23.52
CA ASP A 144 2.31 -7.40 23.71
C ASP A 144 3.17 -7.21 22.47
N TYR A 145 4.18 -6.33 22.59
CA TYR A 145 5.12 -6.04 21.52
C TYR A 145 5.82 -7.30 20.97
N ASN A 146 6.19 -8.26 21.82
CA ASN A 146 6.88 -9.46 21.36
C ASN A 146 5.94 -10.40 20.59
N THR A 147 4.69 -10.50 21.04
CA THR A 147 3.66 -11.24 20.32
C THR A 147 3.37 -10.60 18.95
N VAL A 148 3.21 -9.27 18.88
CA VAL A 148 3.03 -8.54 17.62
C VAL A 148 4.25 -8.71 16.71
N LYS A 149 5.46 -8.50 17.24
CA LYS A 149 6.72 -8.61 16.48
C LYS A 149 6.87 -9.99 15.83
N SER A 150 6.66 -11.05 16.60
CA SER A 150 6.77 -12.44 16.12
C SER A 150 5.64 -12.81 15.15
N THR A 151 4.41 -12.38 15.39
CA THR A 151 3.25 -12.70 14.53
C THR A 151 3.36 -12.04 13.16
N PHE A 152 3.76 -10.77 13.09
CA PHE A 152 3.78 -10.00 11.84
C PHE A 152 5.17 -9.90 11.19
N GLY A 153 6.20 -10.54 11.75
CA GLY A 153 7.55 -10.54 11.18
C GLY A 153 8.19 -9.15 11.13
N ILE A 154 7.85 -8.27 12.08
CA ILE A 154 8.42 -6.92 12.18
C ILE A 154 9.89 -7.06 12.60
N LYS A 155 10.82 -6.46 11.85
CA LYS A 155 12.26 -6.51 12.15
C LYS A 155 12.63 -5.46 13.19
#